data_AF-A0A5A7RVI1-F1
#
_entry.id   AF-A0A5A7RVI1-F1
#
_cell.length_a   1.000
_cell.length_b   1.000
_cell.length_c   1.000
_cell.angle_alpha   90.00
_cell.angle_beta   90.00
_cell.angle_gamma   90.00
#
_symmetry.space_group_name_H-M   'P 1'
#
loop_
_entity.id
_entity.type
_entity.pdbx_description
1 polymer ?
#
loop_
_entity_poly.entity_id
_entity_poly.type
_entity_poly.pdbx_seq_one_letter_code
_entity_poly.pdbx_strand_id
1 'polypeptide(L)'
;MVKSYKICAIFVLASILALSGCTTNVHNNNQSSVEEHQQQDTEVGYKVPIYPNSEEIKHMPDEELWSSFNISSSLDRKAYVSVSEPGEIYDWYNKNVNDKDIIEKNFLKNPQTNEVDFYYLKLKNDSYGAFIVIMNSRGDMPDDIKSMFAIAQGAWSLVDACEPFMNEQKHNEPGKNSYQDLGLGEGSVVFDITPLADNAYSYIEPLGNLNPGSGHTFPTDHGAFWFKNPFTDTPIYDVRVPAEGVITSVYYRQEQWPDGSGHEDEYYNDYKVMIAHTNTFYSYLDHIWELDASILSQTGELKLGDNPVYIVVHKGDIIGKTGGRKGAQRGLDWGIIDFSKTLQYIHPERYGWYAHSAHFLEYCNQSLKDSLIDKIGVPDRNVKRTAKPLWGKADFDQQGKLVGNWFLQDINLNDPLAEWTKHLSFVYDVWDPQPIRVAVGGSLSIPAILYQVYGNTPDPADVSLKSGKVVYKLQGTEEYGETSIKATLLVEMIDNETIKVEGFNGWVSNPTFTENAKYYIR
;
A
#
# COMPACT_ATOMS: atom_id res chain seq x y z
N MET A 1 20.53 24.77 13.80
CA MET A 1 21.64 23.84 14.03
C MET A 1 21.16 22.45 13.69
N VAL A 2 21.54 21.96 12.50
CA VAL A 2 21.15 20.66 11.95
C VAL A 2 21.95 19.57 12.70
N LYS A 3 21.28 18.54 13.21
CA LYS A 3 21.93 17.30 13.66
C LYS A 3 21.40 16.14 12.83
N SER A 4 22.30 15.62 12.00
CA SER A 4 22.18 14.43 11.17
C SER A 4 22.15 13.17 12.06
N TYR A 5 21.24 12.24 11.78
CA TYR A 5 21.30 10.89 12.34
C TYR A 5 22.21 10.02 11.48
N LYS A 6 23.20 9.38 12.12
CA LYS A 6 24.09 8.36 11.57
C LYS A 6 23.42 6.99 11.72
N ILE A 7 23.43 6.18 10.67
CA ILE A 7 23.06 4.77 10.71
C ILE A 7 24.31 3.94 11.05
N CYS A 8 24.15 3.02 12.00
CA CYS A 8 25.17 2.11 12.52
C CYS A 8 25.54 1.03 11.51
N ALA A 9 26.83 0.80 11.33
CA ALA A 9 27.41 -0.39 10.70
C ALA A 9 27.80 -1.42 11.78
N ILE A 10 27.45 -2.69 11.58
CA ILE A 10 28.02 -3.82 12.34
C ILE A 10 28.60 -4.84 11.35
N PHE A 11 29.83 -5.24 11.65
CA PHE A 11 30.78 -6.09 10.95
C PHE A 11 30.42 -7.58 10.87
N VAL A 12 30.89 -8.26 9.81
CA VAL A 12 31.48 -9.62 9.92
C VAL A 12 32.74 -9.69 9.05
N LEU A 13 33.86 -10.05 9.67
CA LEU A 13 35.20 -10.18 9.10
C LEU A 13 35.40 -11.55 8.43
N ALA A 14 36.10 -11.56 7.29
CA ALA A 14 36.62 -12.76 6.64
C ALA A 14 37.86 -13.34 7.37
N SER A 15 38.16 -14.61 7.14
CA SER A 15 39.50 -15.18 7.34
C SER A 15 39.78 -16.27 6.30
N ILE A 16 40.72 -15.98 5.40
CA ILE A 16 41.42 -16.92 4.54
C ILE A 16 42.74 -17.31 5.24
N LEU A 17 43.09 -18.59 5.22
CA LEU A 17 44.49 -19.03 5.32
C LEU A 17 44.72 -20.24 4.39
N ALA A 18 45.65 -20.08 3.46
CA ALA A 18 46.22 -21.13 2.64
C ALA A 18 47.38 -21.82 3.37
N LEU A 19 47.62 -23.12 3.10
CA LEU A 19 48.91 -23.68 2.66
C LEU A 19 48.91 -25.21 2.52
N SER A 20 49.52 -25.63 1.40
CA SER A 20 50.35 -26.83 1.14
C SER A 20 49.78 -28.25 1.26
N GLY A 21 49.61 -28.88 0.09
CA GLY A 21 50.46 -29.98 -0.39
C GLY A 21 50.28 -31.38 0.21
N CYS A 22 49.79 -32.32 -0.60
CA CYS A 22 50.49 -33.57 -0.95
C CYS A 22 49.65 -34.42 -1.92
N THR A 23 50.35 -34.97 -2.92
CA THR A 23 49.92 -35.87 -3.97
C THR A 23 49.42 -37.23 -3.47
N THR A 24 48.47 -37.85 -4.17
CA THR A 24 48.61 -39.21 -4.75
C THR A 24 47.53 -39.49 -5.80
N ASN A 25 47.98 -40.04 -6.92
CA ASN A 25 47.18 -40.64 -7.99
C ASN A 25 46.43 -41.89 -7.51
N VAL A 26 45.35 -42.28 -8.19
CA VAL A 26 45.20 -43.59 -8.86
C VAL A 26 43.98 -43.58 -9.80
N HIS A 27 44.21 -44.07 -11.01
CA HIS A 27 43.30 -44.36 -12.12
C HIS A 27 42.06 -45.19 -11.75
N ASN A 28 40.94 -44.98 -12.47
CA ASN A 28 40.51 -45.99 -13.46
C ASN A 28 39.47 -45.49 -14.47
N ASN A 29 39.70 -45.95 -15.70
CA ASN A 29 38.92 -45.77 -16.92
C ASN A 29 37.53 -46.43 -16.84
N ASN A 30 36.56 -45.86 -17.55
CA ASN A 30 35.85 -46.63 -18.57
C ASN A 30 35.22 -45.71 -19.62
N GLN A 31 35.68 -45.88 -20.87
CA GLN A 31 35.04 -45.41 -22.09
C GLN A 31 33.91 -46.36 -22.47
N SER A 32 32.79 -45.79 -22.91
CA SER A 32 31.94 -46.39 -23.94
C SER A 32 31.41 -45.29 -24.87
N SER A 33 32.04 -45.18 -26.04
CA SER A 33 31.48 -44.70 -27.31
C SER A 33 30.32 -45.58 -27.75
N VAL A 34 29.32 -45.23 -28.55
CA VAL A 34 28.87 -44.06 -29.33
C VAL A 34 27.48 -44.47 -29.80
N GLU A 35 26.50 -43.57 -29.82
CA GLU A 35 25.50 -43.56 -30.89
C GLU A 35 25.04 -42.10 -31.09
N GLU A 36 25.56 -41.51 -32.16
CA GLU A 36 25.23 -40.18 -32.65
C GLU A 36 23.79 -40.15 -33.13
N HIS A 37 22.94 -39.40 -32.43
CA HIS A 37 21.81 -38.73 -33.07
C HIS A 37 22.22 -37.30 -33.34
N GLN A 38 22.39 -36.99 -34.63
CA GLN A 38 22.44 -35.64 -35.16
C GLN A 38 21.17 -34.92 -34.74
N GLN A 39 21.23 -34.19 -33.64
CA GLN A 39 20.29 -33.12 -33.36
C GLN A 39 20.97 -31.85 -33.83
N GLN A 40 20.45 -31.29 -34.91
CA GLN A 40 20.81 -29.99 -35.45
C GLN A 40 20.80 -28.95 -34.32
N ASP A 41 21.98 -28.51 -33.91
CA ASP A 41 22.16 -27.28 -33.15
C ASP A 41 21.58 -26.13 -33.98
N THR A 42 20.41 -25.66 -33.58
CA THR A 42 19.87 -24.38 -34.01
C THR A 42 20.36 -23.32 -33.02
N GLU A 43 21.67 -23.09 -33.03
CA GLU A 43 22.28 -21.97 -32.33
C GLU A 43 22.04 -20.70 -33.17
N VAL A 44 20.84 -20.12 -33.06
CA VAL A 44 20.54 -18.78 -33.57
C VAL A 44 19.90 -17.97 -32.46
N GLY A 45 20.68 -17.74 -31.40
CA GLY A 45 20.38 -16.75 -30.37
C GLY A 45 21.13 -15.46 -30.69
N TYR A 46 20.40 -14.35 -30.80
CA TYR A 46 21.00 -13.02 -30.84
C TYR A 46 21.89 -12.81 -29.62
N LYS A 47 23.22 -12.75 -29.83
CA LYS A 47 24.20 -12.64 -28.74
C LYS A 47 24.54 -11.18 -28.51
N VAL A 48 24.19 -10.67 -27.33
CA VAL A 48 24.56 -9.32 -26.91
C VAL A 48 26.09 -9.25 -26.77
N PRO A 49 26.75 -8.25 -27.38
CA PRO A 49 28.20 -8.11 -27.25
C PRO A 49 28.53 -7.63 -25.83
N ILE A 50 29.52 -8.26 -25.19
CA ILE A 50 29.97 -7.87 -23.84
C ILE A 50 30.91 -6.67 -23.98
N TYR A 51 30.75 -5.66 -23.11
CA TYR A 51 31.62 -4.49 -23.09
C TYR A 51 33.10 -4.88 -22.91
N PRO A 52 34.06 -4.35 -23.69
CA PRO A 52 35.46 -4.72 -23.59
C PRO A 52 36.07 -4.37 -22.22
N ASN A 53 37.04 -5.16 -21.77
CA ASN A 53 37.74 -4.94 -20.49
C ASN A 53 36.80 -4.94 -19.27
N SER A 54 35.71 -5.70 -19.34
CA SER A 54 34.85 -6.00 -18.18
C SER A 54 35.15 -7.39 -17.62
N GLU A 55 34.97 -7.56 -16.32
CA GLU A 55 35.11 -8.86 -15.65
C GLU A 55 33.74 -9.39 -15.21
N GLU A 56 33.43 -10.66 -15.51
CA GLU A 56 32.18 -11.29 -15.11
C GLU A 56 32.15 -11.57 -13.60
N ILE A 57 31.06 -11.20 -12.95
CA ILE A 57 30.79 -11.49 -11.54
C ILE A 57 30.32 -12.94 -11.45
N LYS A 58 31.23 -13.86 -11.07
CA LYS A 58 30.94 -15.31 -11.03
C LYS A 58 29.96 -15.71 -9.93
N HIS A 59 29.88 -14.93 -8.85
CA HIS A 59 28.99 -15.17 -7.72
C HIS A 59 28.36 -13.85 -7.30
N MET A 60 27.07 -13.69 -7.59
CA MET A 60 26.30 -12.59 -7.01
C MET A 60 25.88 -12.92 -5.58
N PRO A 61 26.07 -12.00 -4.62
CA PRO A 61 25.72 -12.23 -3.22
C PRO A 61 24.21 -12.12 -2.92
N ASP A 62 23.41 -11.50 -3.79
CA ASP A 62 21.97 -11.28 -3.58
C ASP A 62 21.15 -11.27 -4.90
N GLU A 63 19.83 -11.52 -4.81
CA GLU A 63 18.87 -11.40 -5.92
C GLU A 63 18.34 -9.95 -6.10
N GLU A 64 18.79 -9.02 -5.26
CA GLU A 64 18.25 -7.66 -5.17
C GLU A 64 18.39 -6.91 -6.49
N LEU A 65 19.53 -7.06 -7.18
CA LEU A 65 19.72 -6.46 -8.49
C LEU A 65 18.67 -6.96 -9.49
N TRP A 66 18.44 -8.27 -9.57
CA TRP A 66 17.52 -8.83 -10.56
C TRP A 66 16.08 -8.41 -10.28
N SER A 67 15.67 -8.43 -9.01
CA SER A 67 14.34 -7.96 -8.60
C SER A 67 14.15 -6.46 -8.86
N SER A 68 15.20 -5.64 -8.67
CA SER A 68 15.15 -4.18 -8.87
C SER A 68 14.91 -3.78 -10.33
N PHE A 69 14.97 -4.72 -11.27
CA PHE A 69 14.70 -4.46 -12.68
C PHE A 69 13.63 -5.41 -13.26
N ASN A 70 12.86 -6.08 -12.39
CA ASN A 70 11.88 -7.10 -12.77
C ASN A 70 12.47 -8.19 -13.70
N ILE A 71 13.74 -8.56 -13.48
CA ILE A 71 14.44 -9.54 -14.31
C ILE A 71 14.12 -10.95 -13.80
N SER A 72 13.27 -11.65 -14.56
CA SER A 72 12.89 -13.04 -14.27
C SER A 72 14.10 -13.97 -14.14
N SER A 73 14.08 -14.86 -13.15
CA SER A 73 15.07 -15.94 -12.99
C SER A 73 15.07 -16.97 -14.14
N SER A 74 14.05 -16.94 -15.00
CA SER A 74 13.98 -17.76 -16.22
C SER A 74 14.80 -17.18 -17.39
N LEU A 75 15.33 -15.96 -17.26
CA LEU A 75 16.25 -15.36 -18.23
C LEU A 75 17.69 -15.85 -17.96
N ASP A 76 18.52 -15.87 -18.99
CA ASP A 76 19.97 -16.03 -18.83
C ASP A 76 20.55 -14.70 -18.34
N ARG A 77 20.94 -14.65 -17.06
CA ARG A 77 21.32 -13.44 -16.32
C ARG A 77 22.82 -13.47 -16.01
N LYS A 78 23.55 -12.45 -16.46
CA LYS A 78 24.98 -12.27 -16.18
C LYS A 78 25.28 -10.84 -15.79
N ALA A 79 26.24 -10.64 -14.90
CA ALA A 79 26.70 -9.30 -14.55
C ALA A 79 28.21 -9.19 -14.62
N TYR A 80 28.65 -7.95 -14.76
CA TYR A 80 30.01 -7.59 -15.05
C TYR A 80 30.39 -6.31 -14.30
N VAL A 81 31.66 -6.16 -13.98
CA VAL A 81 32.26 -4.93 -13.47
C VAL A 81 33.23 -4.33 -14.48
N SER A 82 33.43 -3.03 -14.42
CA SER A 82 34.40 -2.32 -15.27
C SER A 82 35.00 -1.10 -14.59
N VAL A 83 36.23 -0.75 -14.98
CA VAL A 83 36.93 0.48 -14.61
C VAL A 83 36.47 1.71 -15.42
N SER A 84 35.59 1.51 -16.43
CA SER A 84 34.99 2.57 -17.25
C SER A 84 33.77 3.19 -16.57
N GLU A 85 33.41 4.43 -16.89
CA GLU A 85 32.21 5.10 -16.35
C GLU A 85 30.91 4.53 -16.95
N PRO A 86 29.75 4.57 -16.26
CA PRO A 86 28.51 3.97 -16.77
C PRO A 86 28.05 4.57 -18.10
N GLY A 87 28.24 5.89 -18.27
CA GLY A 87 27.92 6.59 -19.51
C GLY A 87 28.78 6.14 -20.71
N GLU A 88 30.04 5.77 -20.47
CA GLU A 88 30.92 5.26 -21.53
C GLU A 88 30.47 3.88 -22.02
N ILE A 89 30.05 3.02 -21.09
CA ILE A 89 29.51 1.69 -21.39
C ILE A 89 28.19 1.84 -22.15
N TYR A 90 27.32 2.75 -21.71
CA TYR A 90 26.05 3.04 -22.39
C TYR A 90 26.27 3.54 -23.83
N ASP A 91 27.17 4.51 -24.02
CA ASP A 91 27.52 5.03 -25.35
C ASP A 91 28.15 3.95 -26.25
N TRP A 92 28.88 3.00 -25.66
CA TRP A 92 29.43 1.88 -26.41
C TRP A 92 28.33 0.95 -26.92
N TYR A 93 27.33 0.58 -26.11
CA TYR A 93 26.20 -0.23 -26.57
C TYR A 93 25.41 0.48 -27.68
N ASN A 94 25.19 1.79 -27.55
CA ASN A 94 24.54 2.60 -28.59
C ASN A 94 25.29 2.62 -29.93
N LYS A 95 26.59 2.32 -29.96
CA LYS A 95 27.41 2.28 -31.18
C LYS A 95 27.64 0.87 -31.74
N ASN A 96 27.61 -0.14 -30.87
CA ASN A 96 28.02 -1.50 -31.17
C ASN A 96 26.86 -2.50 -31.23
N VAL A 97 25.65 -2.05 -30.90
CA VAL A 97 24.40 -2.77 -31.15
C VAL A 97 23.72 -2.18 -32.38
N ASN A 98 23.04 -3.02 -33.16
CA ASN A 98 22.27 -2.55 -34.31
C ASN A 98 21.08 -1.71 -33.84
N ASP A 99 21.00 -0.45 -34.27
CA ASP A 99 19.95 0.50 -33.88
C ASP A 99 18.53 -0.03 -34.10
N LYS A 100 18.32 -0.91 -35.08
CA LYS A 100 17.01 -1.52 -35.36
C LYS A 100 16.54 -2.51 -34.30
N ASP A 101 17.48 -3.06 -33.54
CA ASP A 101 17.19 -4.04 -32.49
C ASP A 101 16.87 -3.32 -31.17
N ILE A 102 17.25 -2.04 -31.02
CA ILE A 102 16.96 -1.25 -29.83
C ILE A 102 15.48 -0.85 -29.85
N ILE A 103 14.69 -1.46 -28.97
CA ILE A 103 13.27 -1.12 -28.80
C ILE A 103 13.10 -0.01 -27.77
N GLU A 104 13.95 0.00 -26.75
CA GLU A 104 13.91 0.97 -25.68
C GLU A 104 15.33 1.28 -25.20
N LYS A 105 15.60 2.53 -24.87
CA LYS A 105 16.79 2.94 -24.14
C LYS A 105 16.49 4.19 -23.33
N ASN A 106 16.96 4.22 -22.09
CA ASN A 106 16.72 5.35 -21.21
C ASN A 106 17.79 5.42 -20.11
N PHE A 107 17.73 6.48 -19.31
CA PHE A 107 18.53 6.64 -18.10
C PHE A 107 17.67 7.25 -17.00
N LEU A 108 17.99 6.91 -15.76
CA LEU A 108 17.25 7.41 -14.59
C LEU A 108 18.19 8.20 -13.70
N LYS A 109 17.70 9.35 -13.23
CA LYS A 109 18.48 10.28 -12.42
C LYS A 109 17.98 10.34 -10.99
N ASN A 110 18.91 10.50 -10.08
CA ASN A 110 18.61 10.79 -8.70
C ASN A 110 17.95 12.18 -8.60
N PRO A 111 16.72 12.31 -8.06
CA PRO A 111 16.03 13.59 -7.98
C PRO A 111 16.73 14.63 -7.08
N GLN A 112 17.59 14.17 -6.16
CA GLN A 112 18.27 15.00 -5.16
C GLN A 112 19.65 15.46 -5.64
N THR A 113 20.38 14.62 -6.36
CA THR A 113 21.75 14.94 -6.83
C THR A 113 21.82 15.28 -8.32
N ASN A 114 20.78 14.95 -9.11
CA ASN A 114 20.72 15.06 -10.57
C ASN A 114 21.78 14.19 -11.30
N GLU A 115 22.46 13.31 -10.57
CA GLU A 115 23.36 12.29 -11.11
C GLU A 115 22.56 11.14 -11.70
N VAL A 116 23.12 10.43 -12.68
CA VAL A 116 22.47 9.26 -13.28
C VAL A 116 22.71 8.05 -12.36
N ASP A 117 21.64 7.47 -11.84
CA ASP A 117 21.69 6.27 -11.01
C ASP A 117 21.97 5.04 -11.89
N PHE A 118 21.32 4.95 -13.04
CA PHE A 118 21.58 3.89 -14.03
C PHE A 118 21.09 4.25 -15.45
N TYR A 119 21.63 3.53 -16.42
CA TYR A 119 21.19 3.47 -17.81
C TYR A 119 20.59 2.10 -18.09
N TYR A 120 19.66 1.99 -19.04
CA TYR A 120 19.22 0.69 -19.56
C TYR A 120 18.88 0.69 -21.04
N LEU A 121 18.91 -0.51 -21.64
CA LEU A 121 18.50 -0.78 -23.02
C LEU A 121 17.69 -2.09 -23.10
N LYS A 122 16.66 -2.11 -23.94
CA LYS A 122 15.98 -3.32 -24.41
C LYS A 122 16.29 -3.56 -25.87
N LEU A 123 16.80 -4.75 -26.14
CA LEU A 123 17.10 -5.24 -27.47
C LEU A 123 16.10 -6.35 -27.83
N LYS A 124 15.58 -6.33 -29.05
CA LYS A 124 14.69 -7.35 -29.60
C LYS A 124 15.20 -7.87 -30.93
N ASN A 125 15.22 -9.19 -31.07
CA ASN A 125 15.43 -9.87 -32.32
C ASN A 125 14.41 -11.02 -32.42
N ASP A 126 13.39 -10.82 -33.26
CA ASP A 126 12.22 -11.70 -33.40
C ASP A 126 11.56 -12.05 -32.05
N SER A 127 11.59 -13.32 -31.65
CA SER A 127 11.01 -13.83 -30.39
C SER A 127 11.99 -13.80 -29.22
N TYR A 128 13.21 -13.30 -29.42
CA TYR A 128 14.25 -13.21 -28.40
C TYR A 128 14.59 -11.75 -28.09
N GLY A 129 15.10 -11.50 -26.89
CA GLY A 129 15.55 -10.16 -26.51
C GLY A 129 16.63 -10.17 -25.46
N ALA A 130 17.11 -8.98 -25.15
CA ALA A 130 17.97 -8.74 -24.01
C ALA A 130 17.66 -7.42 -23.31
N PHE A 131 17.76 -7.43 -22.00
CA PHE A 131 17.73 -6.25 -21.14
C PHE A 131 19.12 -5.99 -20.59
N ILE A 132 19.64 -4.78 -20.81
CA ILE A 132 20.97 -4.36 -20.35
C ILE A 132 20.76 -3.22 -19.37
N VAL A 133 21.31 -3.33 -18.16
CA VAL A 133 21.32 -2.26 -17.15
C VAL A 133 22.75 -1.93 -16.74
N ILE A 134 23.06 -0.64 -16.58
CA ILE A 134 24.42 -0.14 -16.33
C ILE A 134 24.34 0.90 -15.21
N MET A 135 25.14 0.75 -14.15
CA MET A 135 25.11 1.59 -12.95
C MET A 135 26.50 1.85 -12.40
N ASN A 136 26.59 2.83 -11.50
CA ASN A 136 27.81 3.09 -10.73
C ASN A 136 28.20 1.88 -9.89
N SER A 137 29.50 1.77 -9.58
CA SER A 137 30.00 0.75 -8.65
C SER A 137 29.38 0.89 -7.26
N ARG A 138 29.24 -0.23 -6.55
CA ARG A 138 28.76 -0.28 -5.17
C ARG A 138 29.93 -0.02 -4.21
N GLY A 139 29.64 0.49 -3.01
CA GLY A 139 30.67 0.87 -2.02
C GLY A 139 31.48 -0.29 -1.43
N ASP A 140 31.14 -1.53 -1.76
CA ASP A 140 31.85 -2.76 -1.44
C ASP A 140 32.81 -3.23 -2.55
N MET A 141 32.87 -2.52 -3.68
CA MET A 141 33.77 -2.82 -4.79
C MET A 141 35.12 -2.09 -4.64
N PRO A 142 36.21 -2.60 -5.25
CA PRO A 142 37.49 -1.91 -5.31
C PRO A 142 37.37 -0.50 -5.90
N ASP A 143 38.13 0.46 -5.37
CA ASP A 143 38.08 1.88 -5.77
C ASP A 143 38.36 2.16 -7.25
N ASP A 144 39.03 1.23 -7.96
CA ASP A 144 39.31 1.33 -9.39
C ASP A 144 38.13 0.86 -10.27
N ILE A 145 37.17 0.12 -9.70
CA ILE A 145 35.93 -0.26 -10.37
C ILE A 145 34.94 0.90 -10.28
N LYS A 146 34.49 1.34 -11.45
CA LYS A 146 33.60 2.51 -11.57
C LYS A 146 32.17 2.15 -11.94
N SER A 147 31.99 1.00 -12.58
CA SER A 147 30.68 0.56 -13.06
C SER A 147 30.43 -0.91 -12.81
N MET A 148 29.15 -1.23 -12.67
CA MET A 148 28.61 -2.57 -12.82
C MET A 148 27.52 -2.56 -13.88
N PHE A 149 27.41 -3.62 -14.67
CA PHE A 149 26.31 -3.80 -15.61
C PHE A 149 25.84 -5.24 -15.66
N ALA A 150 24.56 -5.42 -15.95
CA ALA A 150 23.93 -6.73 -16.07
C ALA A 150 23.26 -6.88 -17.43
N ILE A 151 23.29 -8.12 -17.94
CA ILE A 151 22.66 -8.53 -19.19
C ILE A 151 21.74 -9.70 -18.85
N ALA A 152 20.46 -9.55 -19.17
CA ALA A 152 19.47 -10.61 -19.06
C ALA A 152 18.90 -10.90 -20.45
N GLN A 153 19.00 -12.13 -20.93
CA GLN A 153 18.62 -12.50 -22.29
C GLN A 153 17.71 -13.74 -22.31
N GLY A 154 16.74 -13.76 -23.24
CA GLY A 154 15.75 -14.83 -23.30
C GLY A 154 14.55 -14.50 -24.18
N ALA A 155 13.43 -15.18 -23.94
CA ALA A 155 12.19 -14.93 -24.67
C ALA A 155 11.76 -13.46 -24.53
N TRP A 156 11.36 -12.83 -25.66
CA TRP A 156 10.97 -11.41 -25.67
C TRP A 156 9.88 -11.09 -24.64
N SER A 157 8.90 -11.97 -24.44
CA SER A 157 7.83 -11.77 -23.45
C SER A 157 8.32 -11.59 -22.02
N LEU A 158 9.48 -12.14 -21.67
CA LEU A 158 10.10 -11.98 -20.35
C LEU A 158 11.02 -10.74 -20.31
N VAL A 159 11.68 -10.42 -21.41
CA VAL A 159 12.55 -9.24 -21.55
C VAL A 159 11.74 -7.95 -21.60
N ASP A 160 10.58 -7.96 -22.26
CA ASP A 160 9.67 -6.82 -22.39
C ASP A 160 9.18 -6.32 -21.02
N ALA A 161 9.01 -7.28 -20.09
CA ALA A 161 8.63 -7.02 -18.71
C ALA A 161 9.76 -6.50 -17.81
N CYS A 162 11.03 -6.55 -18.26
CA CYS A 162 12.16 -6.02 -17.48
C CYS A 162 12.09 -4.48 -17.49
N GLU A 163 12.04 -3.85 -16.33
CA GLU A 163 12.05 -2.40 -16.19
C GLU A 163 12.52 -2.03 -14.78
N PRO A 164 13.12 -0.85 -14.58
CA PRO A 164 13.52 -0.42 -13.24
C PRO A 164 12.33 -0.44 -12.30
N PHE A 165 12.43 -1.26 -11.25
CA PHE A 165 11.54 -1.26 -10.11
C PHE A 165 11.89 -0.05 -9.24
N MET A 166 11.55 1.13 -9.74
CA MET A 166 11.55 2.32 -8.92
C MET A 166 10.27 2.28 -8.09
N ASN A 167 10.40 2.52 -6.77
CA ASN A 167 9.31 2.90 -5.88
C ASN A 167 8.64 4.25 -6.26
N GLU A 168 8.78 4.67 -7.52
CA GLU A 168 7.90 5.64 -8.15
C GLU A 168 6.66 4.83 -8.53
N GLN A 169 5.57 4.95 -7.75
CA GLN A 169 4.51 5.85 -8.19
C GLN A 169 4.83 6.38 -9.58
N LYS A 170 4.45 5.61 -10.61
CA LYS A 170 4.30 6.16 -11.95
C LYS A 170 3.73 7.54 -11.75
N HIS A 171 4.38 8.54 -12.33
CA HIS A 171 3.73 9.79 -12.64
C HIS A 171 2.44 9.42 -13.38
N ASN A 172 1.39 9.24 -12.59
CA ASN A 172 0.03 9.32 -13.02
C ASN A 172 -0.01 10.72 -13.58
N GLU A 173 -0.09 10.84 -14.90
CA GLU A 173 -0.94 11.89 -15.40
C GLU A 173 -2.21 11.85 -14.53
N PRO A 174 -2.59 12.98 -13.91
CA PRO A 174 -3.74 12.99 -13.04
C PRO A 174 -4.94 12.52 -13.85
N GLY A 175 -5.40 11.28 -13.59
CA GLY A 175 -6.55 10.70 -14.29
C GLY A 175 -6.45 9.26 -14.83
N LYS A 176 -5.35 8.50 -14.66
CA LYS A 176 -5.36 7.06 -15.02
C LYS A 176 -4.81 6.15 -13.92
N ASN A 177 -5.68 5.73 -13.01
CA ASN A 177 -5.50 4.52 -12.21
C ASN A 177 -5.45 3.31 -13.17
N SER A 178 -4.26 2.90 -13.59
CA SER A 178 -4.09 1.73 -14.46
C SER A 178 -4.07 0.45 -13.62
N TYR A 179 -5.12 -0.36 -13.69
CA TYR A 179 -5.12 -1.71 -13.13
C TYR A 179 -4.21 -2.62 -13.95
N GLN A 180 -3.67 -3.63 -13.30
CA GLN A 180 -2.95 -4.70 -13.97
C GLN A 180 -3.98 -5.59 -14.68
N ASP A 181 -3.81 -5.82 -15.98
CA ASP A 181 -4.61 -6.84 -16.67
C ASP A 181 -4.14 -8.22 -16.20
N LEU A 182 -4.97 -8.86 -15.38
CA LEU A 182 -4.72 -10.18 -14.80
C LEU A 182 -5.37 -11.30 -15.65
N GLY A 183 -5.98 -10.96 -16.78
CA GLY A 183 -6.76 -11.89 -17.58
C GLY A 183 -8.07 -12.36 -16.92
N LEU A 184 -8.57 -11.63 -15.92
CA LEU A 184 -9.74 -12.01 -15.12
C LEU A 184 -11.08 -11.45 -15.64
N GLY A 185 -11.07 -10.78 -16.80
CA GLY A 185 -12.24 -10.06 -17.33
C GLY A 185 -12.51 -8.77 -16.55
N GLU A 186 -13.68 -8.17 -16.79
CA GLU A 186 -14.09 -6.89 -16.19
C GLU A 186 -15.47 -6.99 -15.51
N GLY A 187 -15.78 -6.01 -14.66
CA GLY A 187 -17.05 -5.87 -13.97
C GLY A 187 -17.05 -6.39 -12.53
N SER A 188 -18.13 -6.12 -11.80
CA SER A 188 -18.30 -6.55 -10.42
C SER A 188 -18.71 -8.02 -10.30
N VAL A 189 -18.38 -8.65 -9.17
CA VAL A 189 -18.91 -9.97 -8.80
C VAL A 189 -20.03 -9.85 -7.77
N VAL A 190 -20.77 -10.95 -7.54
CA VAL A 190 -21.82 -11.04 -6.52
C VAL A 190 -21.38 -12.00 -5.41
N PHE A 191 -21.39 -11.53 -4.17
CA PHE A 191 -21.08 -12.31 -2.98
C PHE A 191 -22.33 -13.04 -2.46
N ASP A 192 -22.21 -14.32 -2.17
CA ASP A 192 -23.24 -15.14 -1.52
C ASP A 192 -22.81 -15.70 -0.15
N ILE A 193 -21.56 -15.45 0.26
CA ILE A 193 -21.03 -15.71 1.60
C ILE A 193 -20.26 -14.49 2.12
N THR A 194 -20.12 -14.41 3.44
CA THR A 194 -19.20 -13.50 4.14
C THR A 194 -17.83 -14.16 4.37
N PRO A 195 -16.75 -13.38 4.60
CA PRO A 195 -15.44 -13.89 5.01
C PRO A 195 -15.40 -14.56 6.39
N LEU A 196 -16.42 -14.34 7.22
CA LEU A 196 -16.55 -14.91 8.55
C LEU A 196 -17.84 -15.72 8.70
N ALA A 197 -17.86 -16.70 9.61
CA ALA A 197 -19.11 -17.36 10.00
C ALA A 197 -20.08 -16.36 10.67
N ASP A 198 -21.39 -16.54 10.47
CA ASP A 198 -22.42 -15.59 10.96
C ASP A 198 -22.40 -15.39 12.50
N ASN A 199 -21.90 -16.40 13.24
CA ASN A 199 -21.78 -16.35 14.69
C ASN A 199 -20.51 -15.63 15.19
N ALA A 200 -19.60 -15.20 14.31
CA ALA A 200 -18.35 -14.55 14.68
C ALA A 200 -18.52 -13.07 15.06
N TYR A 201 -19.53 -12.39 14.52
CA TYR A 201 -19.72 -10.95 14.67
C TYR A 201 -21.08 -10.58 15.27
N SER A 202 -21.08 -9.48 16.02
CA SER A 202 -22.29 -8.88 16.60
C SER A 202 -22.95 -7.92 15.64
N TYR A 203 -22.15 -7.15 14.90
CA TYR A 203 -22.66 -6.11 14.02
C TYR A 203 -21.71 -5.78 12.87
N ILE A 204 -22.24 -5.01 11.92
CA ILE A 204 -21.56 -4.54 10.73
C ILE A 204 -21.43 -3.02 10.80
N GLU A 205 -20.23 -2.55 10.55
CA GLU A 205 -19.92 -1.13 10.41
C GLU A 205 -20.19 -0.68 8.97
N PRO A 206 -20.95 0.40 8.75
CA PRO A 206 -21.12 1.00 7.43
C PRO A 206 -19.88 1.83 7.05
N LEU A 207 -19.85 2.36 5.83
CA LEU A 207 -18.86 3.36 5.44
C LEU A 207 -18.99 4.63 6.30
N GLY A 208 -17.84 5.25 6.54
CA GLY A 208 -17.73 6.58 7.09
C GLY A 208 -17.52 6.64 8.60
N ASN A 209 -17.03 5.55 9.20
CA ASN A 209 -16.61 5.56 10.59
C ASN A 209 -15.39 6.48 10.80
N LEU A 210 -15.20 6.96 12.02
CA LEU A 210 -14.13 7.88 12.37
C LEU A 210 -13.40 7.39 13.61
N ASN A 211 -12.09 7.24 13.50
CA ASN A 211 -11.20 6.93 14.61
C ASN A 211 -9.83 7.60 14.39
N PRO A 212 -9.70 8.91 14.66
CA PRO A 212 -8.45 9.64 14.44
C PRO A 212 -7.23 9.04 15.14
N GLY A 213 -7.43 8.43 16.32
CA GLY A 213 -6.36 7.81 17.09
C GLY A 213 -5.77 6.56 16.44
N SER A 214 -6.41 5.99 15.41
CA SER A 214 -5.93 4.83 14.65
C SER A 214 -5.81 5.11 13.15
N GLY A 215 -5.73 6.37 12.74
CA GLY A 215 -5.54 6.75 11.33
C GLY A 215 -6.81 7.00 10.53
N HIS A 216 -8.00 6.85 11.10
CA HIS A 216 -9.28 7.16 10.43
C HIS A 216 -9.80 8.55 10.81
N THR A 217 -8.99 9.58 10.55
CA THR A 217 -9.44 10.98 10.68
C THR A 217 -10.42 11.37 9.58
N PHE A 218 -10.30 10.75 8.41
CA PHE A 218 -11.33 10.79 7.39
C PHE A 218 -12.31 9.63 7.55
N PRO A 219 -13.55 9.80 7.08
CA PRO A 219 -14.55 8.73 7.07
C PRO A 219 -13.99 7.46 6.40
N THR A 220 -14.08 6.31 7.06
CA THR A 220 -13.60 5.02 6.52
C THR A 220 -14.26 4.69 5.19
N ASP A 221 -13.48 4.12 4.29
CA ASP A 221 -13.88 3.76 2.93
C ASP A 221 -14.26 2.27 2.81
N HIS A 222 -14.26 1.52 3.91
CA HIS A 222 -14.66 0.13 3.97
C HIS A 222 -15.70 -0.13 5.08
N GLY A 223 -16.38 -1.26 4.97
CA GLY A 223 -17.16 -1.82 6.07
C GLY A 223 -16.30 -2.75 6.92
N ALA A 224 -16.83 -3.13 8.09
CA ALA A 224 -16.16 -4.06 8.99
C ALA A 224 -17.14 -4.97 9.72
N PHE A 225 -16.68 -6.17 10.07
CA PHE A 225 -17.37 -7.07 10.99
C PHE A 225 -16.81 -6.90 12.39
N TRP A 226 -17.63 -6.43 13.32
CA TRP A 226 -17.24 -6.34 14.72
C TRP A 226 -17.51 -7.64 15.46
N PHE A 227 -16.49 -8.20 16.10
CA PHE A 227 -16.60 -9.50 16.76
C PHE A 227 -17.61 -9.48 17.91
N LYS A 228 -18.11 -10.66 18.28
CA LYS A 228 -19.15 -10.78 19.30
C LYS A 228 -18.69 -10.41 20.71
N ASN A 229 -17.37 -10.51 20.97
CA ASN A 229 -16.73 -10.36 22.28
C ASN A 229 -15.42 -9.55 22.20
N PRO A 230 -15.39 -8.40 21.51
CA PRO A 230 -14.14 -7.79 21.02
C PRO A 230 -13.23 -7.26 22.14
N PHE A 231 -13.75 -7.13 23.36
CA PHE A 231 -13.03 -6.64 24.55
C PHE A 231 -12.74 -7.73 25.59
N THR A 232 -13.18 -8.96 25.35
CA THR A 232 -12.96 -10.11 26.23
C THR A 232 -12.19 -11.20 25.47
N ASP A 233 -12.36 -12.47 25.83
CA ASP A 233 -11.70 -13.59 25.15
C ASP A 233 -12.39 -13.84 23.81
N THR A 234 -12.11 -12.98 22.83
CA THR A 234 -12.60 -13.11 21.46
C THR A 234 -12.12 -14.46 20.92
N PRO A 235 -13.03 -15.36 20.48
CA PRO A 235 -12.65 -16.61 19.84
C PRO A 235 -11.77 -16.38 18.61
N ILE A 236 -10.99 -17.39 18.24
CA ILE A 236 -10.30 -17.40 16.95
C ILE A 236 -11.30 -17.79 15.87
N TYR A 237 -11.30 -17.05 14.77
CA TYR A 237 -12.16 -17.30 13.62
C TYR A 237 -11.31 -17.55 12.37
N ASP A 238 -11.69 -18.54 11.59
CA ASP A 238 -11.12 -18.72 10.26
C ASP A 238 -11.66 -17.63 9.33
N VAL A 239 -10.78 -17.10 8.48
CA VAL A 239 -11.08 -16.10 7.45
C VAL A 239 -11.09 -16.81 6.11
N ARG A 240 -12.21 -16.68 5.39
CA ARG A 240 -12.40 -17.35 4.10
C ARG A 240 -12.57 -16.36 2.95
N VAL A 241 -12.21 -16.82 1.77
CA VAL A 241 -12.36 -16.07 0.52
C VAL A 241 -13.85 -15.96 0.15
N PRO A 242 -14.39 -14.75 -0.10
CA PRO A 242 -15.82 -14.57 -0.32
C PRO A 242 -16.29 -14.89 -1.76
N ALA A 243 -15.38 -14.90 -2.73
CA ALA A 243 -15.63 -15.24 -4.13
C ALA A 243 -14.34 -15.64 -4.85
N GLU A 244 -14.44 -16.31 -5.99
CA GLU A 244 -13.29 -16.63 -6.85
C GLU A 244 -12.39 -15.41 -7.11
N GLY A 245 -11.08 -15.62 -7.14
CA GLY A 245 -10.15 -14.53 -7.45
C GLY A 245 -8.69 -14.92 -7.37
N VAL A 246 -7.85 -13.89 -7.41
CA VAL A 246 -6.40 -13.99 -7.26
C VAL A 246 -5.99 -13.04 -6.15
N ILE A 247 -5.30 -13.54 -5.12
CA ILE A 247 -4.60 -12.66 -4.19
C ILE A 247 -3.46 -12.00 -4.95
N THR A 248 -3.48 -10.68 -5.02
CA THR A 248 -2.49 -9.86 -5.75
C THR A 248 -1.46 -9.22 -4.83
N SER A 249 -1.80 -9.03 -3.56
CA SER A 249 -0.88 -8.54 -2.55
C SER A 249 -1.24 -9.00 -1.15
N VAL A 250 -0.21 -9.19 -0.33
CA VAL A 250 -0.28 -9.31 1.12
C VAL A 250 0.47 -8.13 1.73
N TYR A 251 -0.24 -7.17 2.30
CA TYR A 251 0.39 -6.13 3.09
C TYR A 251 0.63 -6.66 4.50
N TYR A 252 1.89 -6.70 4.92
CA TYR A 252 2.32 -7.18 6.22
C TYR A 252 2.74 -6.00 7.10
N ARG A 253 2.15 -5.91 8.28
CA ARG A 253 2.57 -4.97 9.33
C ARG A 253 2.76 -5.67 10.67
N GLN A 254 3.54 -5.02 11.52
CA GLN A 254 3.67 -5.40 12.93
C GLN A 254 3.07 -4.28 13.77
N GLU A 255 2.11 -4.64 14.61
CA GLU A 255 1.39 -3.73 15.48
C GLU A 255 1.81 -3.97 16.93
N GLN A 256 1.88 -2.91 17.72
CA GLN A 256 2.10 -3.03 19.16
C GLN A 256 0.80 -3.46 19.83
N TRP A 257 0.91 -4.33 20.83
CA TRP A 257 -0.24 -4.66 21.68
C TRP A 257 -0.70 -3.45 22.50
N PRO A 258 -2.02 -3.24 22.64
CA PRO A 258 -2.54 -2.10 23.39
C PRO A 258 -2.37 -2.28 24.91
N ASP A 259 -2.35 -1.16 25.62
CA ASP A 259 -2.34 -1.11 27.08
C ASP A 259 -3.51 -1.91 27.69
N GLY A 260 -3.22 -2.70 28.72
CA GLY A 260 -4.20 -3.54 29.41
C GLY A 260 -4.51 -4.86 28.70
N SER A 261 -3.78 -5.21 27.64
CA SER A 261 -3.85 -6.50 26.97
C SER A 261 -3.11 -7.63 27.71
N GLY A 262 -2.15 -7.28 28.58
CA GLY A 262 -1.21 -8.22 29.18
C GLY A 262 0.02 -8.55 28.31
N HIS A 263 0.17 -7.85 27.18
CA HIS A 263 1.26 -8.01 26.20
C HIS A 263 1.88 -6.67 25.79
N GLU A 264 1.81 -5.64 26.64
CA GLU A 264 2.04 -4.22 26.29
C GLU A 264 3.41 -3.88 25.69
N ASP A 265 4.40 -4.77 25.84
CA ASP A 265 5.76 -4.63 25.29
C ASP A 265 6.03 -5.56 24.07
N GLU A 266 5.00 -6.25 23.60
CA GLU A 266 5.10 -7.17 22.47
C GLU A 266 4.54 -6.57 21.19
N TYR A 267 4.94 -7.16 20.06
CA TYR A 267 4.38 -6.88 18.74
C TYR A 267 3.66 -8.11 18.21
N TYR A 268 2.69 -7.87 17.36
CA TYR A 268 1.96 -8.93 16.68
C TYR A 268 1.89 -8.68 15.18
N ASN A 269 1.87 -9.77 14.42
CA ASN A 269 1.71 -9.71 12.97
C ASN A 269 0.27 -9.39 12.60
N ASP A 270 0.08 -8.50 11.65
CA ASP A 270 -1.22 -8.15 11.07
C ASP A 270 -1.09 -8.05 9.56
N TYR A 271 -2.05 -8.62 8.84
CA TYR A 271 -2.02 -8.77 7.39
C TYR A 271 -3.31 -8.25 6.77
N LYS A 272 -3.14 -7.52 5.66
CA LYS A 272 -4.21 -7.19 4.72
C LYS A 272 -3.99 -7.98 3.44
N VAL A 273 -4.99 -8.74 3.02
CA VAL A 273 -4.95 -9.54 1.80
C VAL A 273 -5.82 -8.88 0.74
N MET A 274 -5.21 -8.49 -0.38
CA MET A 274 -5.91 -7.90 -1.54
C MET A 274 -6.23 -8.99 -2.55
N ILE A 275 -7.50 -9.08 -2.97
CA ILE A 275 -8.03 -10.11 -3.86
C ILE A 275 -8.65 -9.43 -5.10
N ALA A 276 -8.08 -9.67 -6.27
CA ALA A 276 -8.71 -9.33 -7.55
C ALA A 276 -9.75 -10.40 -7.89
N HIS A 277 -11.01 -10.00 -8.06
CA HIS A 277 -12.05 -10.88 -8.59
C HIS A 277 -12.18 -10.72 -10.11
N THR A 278 -11.98 -9.50 -10.60
CA THR A 278 -11.82 -9.14 -12.01
C THR A 278 -10.73 -8.07 -12.12
N ASN A 279 -10.35 -7.68 -13.33
CA ASN A 279 -9.39 -6.61 -13.56
C ASN A 279 -9.87 -5.24 -13.02
N THR A 280 -11.17 -5.08 -12.77
CA THR A 280 -11.77 -3.81 -12.34
C THR A 280 -12.47 -3.89 -10.99
N PHE A 281 -12.39 -5.04 -10.30
CA PHE A 281 -13.13 -5.27 -9.05
C PHE A 281 -12.32 -6.11 -8.07
N TYR A 282 -12.04 -5.51 -6.92
CA TYR A 282 -11.23 -6.09 -5.87
C TYR A 282 -11.99 -6.10 -4.55
N SER A 283 -11.66 -7.06 -3.70
CA SER A 283 -11.92 -6.95 -2.27
C SER A 283 -10.62 -7.04 -1.49
N TYR A 284 -10.61 -6.52 -0.28
CA TYR A 284 -9.54 -6.79 0.67
C TYR A 284 -10.11 -7.21 2.02
N LEU A 285 -9.34 -8.05 2.69
CA LEU A 285 -9.61 -8.51 4.04
C LEU A 285 -8.45 -8.04 4.91
N ASP A 286 -8.73 -7.11 5.82
CA ASP A 286 -7.74 -6.57 6.75
C ASP A 286 -7.95 -7.14 8.15
N HIS A 287 -6.93 -7.02 8.99
CA HIS A 287 -6.89 -7.62 10.32
C HIS A 287 -6.92 -9.16 10.29
N ILE A 288 -6.08 -9.77 9.46
CA ILE A 288 -5.75 -11.19 9.52
C ILE A 288 -4.45 -11.32 10.30
N TRP A 289 -4.39 -12.12 11.35
CA TRP A 289 -3.19 -12.18 12.17
C TRP A 289 -2.27 -13.37 11.92
N GLU A 290 -2.81 -14.43 11.33
CA GLU A 290 -2.09 -15.61 10.89
C GLU A 290 -2.61 -15.96 9.51
N LEU A 291 -1.71 -15.98 8.53
CA LEU A 291 -2.02 -16.47 7.19
C LEU A 291 -2.00 -18.00 7.21
N ASP A 292 -2.90 -18.62 6.44
CA ASP A 292 -2.93 -20.07 6.30
C ASP A 292 -1.63 -20.57 5.65
N ALA A 293 -1.17 -21.76 6.06
CA ALA A 293 0.07 -22.35 5.56
C ALA A 293 0.07 -22.52 4.02
N SER A 294 -1.10 -22.79 3.43
CA SER A 294 -1.25 -22.88 1.98
C SER A 294 -0.97 -21.55 1.26
N ILE A 295 -1.32 -20.42 1.89
CA ILE A 295 -1.03 -19.08 1.38
C ILE A 295 0.44 -18.74 1.60
N LEU A 296 0.95 -18.90 2.83
CA LEU A 296 2.35 -18.60 3.17
C LEU A 296 3.36 -19.36 2.29
N SER A 297 3.06 -20.61 1.93
CA SER A 297 3.93 -21.40 1.06
C SER A 297 4.12 -20.81 -0.34
N GLN A 298 3.24 -19.89 -0.76
CA GLN A 298 3.24 -19.25 -2.07
C GLN A 298 3.64 -17.76 -2.03
N THR A 299 3.78 -17.16 -0.84
CA THR A 299 4.20 -15.76 -0.70
C THR A 299 5.71 -15.57 -0.78
N GLY A 300 6.49 -16.62 -0.49
CA GLY A 300 7.90 -16.45 -0.15
C GLY A 300 8.08 -15.75 1.20
N GLU A 301 9.26 -15.17 1.42
CA GLU A 301 9.53 -14.38 2.63
C GLU A 301 8.81 -13.03 2.56
N LEU A 302 7.87 -12.82 3.48
CA LEU A 302 7.13 -11.56 3.59
C LEU A 302 8.01 -10.48 4.26
N LYS A 303 8.05 -9.30 3.65
CA LYS A 303 8.67 -8.08 4.20
C LYS A 303 7.59 -7.15 4.75
N LEU A 304 7.96 -6.28 5.70
CA LEU A 304 7.05 -5.23 6.16
C LEU A 304 6.64 -4.34 4.98
N GLY A 305 5.36 -3.99 4.93
CA GLY A 305 4.75 -3.27 3.81
C GLY A 305 4.07 -4.20 2.81
N ASP A 306 3.95 -3.73 1.57
CA ASP A 306 3.24 -4.43 0.51
C ASP A 306 4.09 -5.57 -0.07
N ASN A 307 3.52 -6.76 -0.21
CA ASN A 307 4.16 -7.93 -0.83
C ASN A 307 3.32 -8.39 -2.02
N PRO A 308 3.70 -8.02 -3.26
CA PRO A 308 3.02 -8.49 -4.46
C PRO A 308 3.10 -10.01 -4.59
N VAL A 309 1.98 -10.64 -4.88
CA VAL A 309 1.87 -12.10 -5.05
C VAL A 309 0.89 -12.43 -6.17
N TYR A 310 0.88 -13.68 -6.61
CA TYR A 310 -0.14 -14.19 -7.52
C TYR A 310 -0.59 -15.56 -7.02
N ILE A 311 -1.67 -15.59 -6.25
CA ILE A 311 -2.20 -16.82 -5.64
C ILE A 311 -3.67 -16.97 -6.02
N VAL A 312 -3.96 -17.98 -6.83
CA VAL A 312 -5.34 -18.31 -7.20
C VAL A 312 -6.07 -18.86 -5.98
N VAL A 313 -7.26 -18.33 -5.72
CA VAL A 313 -8.10 -18.75 -4.59
C VAL A 313 -9.55 -18.95 -5.02
N HIS A 314 -10.20 -19.91 -4.35
CA HIS A 314 -11.59 -20.27 -4.59
C HIS A 314 -12.48 -19.81 -3.45
N LYS A 315 -13.76 -19.60 -3.77
CA LYS A 315 -14.75 -19.23 -2.76
C LYS A 315 -14.80 -20.27 -1.64
N GLY A 316 -14.61 -19.81 -0.40
CA GLY A 316 -14.64 -20.65 0.79
C GLY A 316 -13.27 -21.18 1.25
N ASP A 317 -12.20 -20.98 0.46
CA ASP A 317 -10.84 -21.29 0.89
C ASP A 317 -10.50 -20.51 2.16
N ILE A 318 -9.85 -21.17 3.12
CA ILE A 318 -9.35 -20.52 4.33
C ILE A 318 -7.99 -19.89 4.01
N ILE A 319 -7.87 -18.59 4.22
CA ILE A 319 -6.64 -17.82 3.95
C ILE A 319 -5.92 -17.41 5.22
N GLY A 320 -6.53 -17.62 6.37
CA GLY A 320 -5.93 -17.26 7.65
C GLY A 320 -6.92 -17.23 8.80
N LYS A 321 -6.50 -16.56 9.87
CA LYS A 321 -7.22 -16.43 11.13
C LYS A 321 -7.30 -14.98 11.58
N THR A 322 -8.41 -14.67 12.25
CA THR A 322 -8.66 -13.41 12.94
C THR A 322 -9.27 -13.68 14.32
N GLY A 323 -9.52 -12.65 15.12
CA GLY A 323 -9.93 -12.76 16.52
C GLY A 323 -8.81 -13.33 17.41
N GLY A 324 -9.14 -13.83 18.59
CA GLY A 324 -8.15 -14.45 19.48
C GLY A 324 -7.18 -13.48 20.19
N ARG A 325 -7.21 -12.19 19.86
CA ARG A 325 -6.27 -11.18 20.39
C ARG A 325 -6.99 -10.12 21.21
N LYS A 326 -7.19 -10.43 22.49
CA LYS A 326 -7.93 -9.57 23.44
C LYS A 326 -7.41 -8.14 23.42
N GLY A 327 -8.32 -7.19 23.20
CA GLY A 327 -8.03 -5.76 23.21
C GLY A 327 -7.38 -5.22 21.94
N ALA A 328 -6.59 -6.02 21.24
CA ALA A 328 -5.87 -5.68 20.02
C ALA A 328 -6.73 -5.79 18.75
N GLN A 329 -7.51 -6.86 18.61
CA GLN A 329 -8.27 -7.12 17.39
C GLN A 329 -9.76 -7.21 17.68
N ARG A 330 -10.52 -6.24 17.17
CA ARG A 330 -11.93 -6.04 17.52
C ARG A 330 -12.89 -6.34 16.37
N GLY A 331 -12.36 -6.42 15.16
CA GLY A 331 -13.11 -6.77 13.96
C GLY A 331 -12.20 -7.22 12.83
N LEU A 332 -12.85 -7.55 11.71
CA LEU A 332 -12.23 -7.82 10.42
C LEU A 332 -12.79 -6.81 9.42
N ASP A 333 -11.91 -6.09 8.72
CA ASP A 333 -12.36 -5.17 7.69
C ASP A 333 -12.60 -5.92 6.39
N TRP A 334 -13.67 -5.52 5.70
CA TRP A 334 -13.97 -6.00 4.36
C TRP A 334 -14.20 -4.81 3.44
N GLY A 335 -13.15 -4.42 2.72
CA GLY A 335 -13.22 -3.35 1.74
C GLY A 335 -13.49 -3.88 0.34
N ILE A 336 -14.21 -3.09 -0.44
CA ILE A 336 -14.41 -3.31 -1.87
C ILE A 336 -13.84 -2.13 -2.62
N ILE A 337 -13.09 -2.42 -3.68
CA ILE A 337 -12.66 -1.42 -4.66
C ILE A 337 -13.31 -1.78 -6.00
N ASP A 338 -14.24 -0.93 -6.46
CA ASP A 338 -14.91 -1.09 -7.75
C ASP A 338 -14.53 0.08 -8.66
N PHE A 339 -13.65 -0.20 -9.60
CA PHE A 339 -13.11 0.81 -10.48
C PHE A 339 -14.08 1.32 -11.55
N SER A 340 -15.27 0.72 -11.64
CA SER A 340 -16.37 1.28 -12.42
C SER A 340 -17.11 2.42 -11.70
N LYS A 341 -16.82 2.63 -10.41
CA LYS A 341 -17.41 3.69 -9.58
C LYS A 341 -16.34 4.67 -9.12
N THR A 342 -16.73 5.92 -8.88
CA THR A 342 -15.87 6.91 -8.24
C THR A 342 -16.71 7.70 -7.24
N LEU A 343 -16.25 7.70 -5.99
CA LEU A 343 -16.80 8.50 -4.91
C LEU A 343 -16.70 10.00 -5.23
N GLN A 344 -17.63 10.79 -4.72
CA GLN A 344 -17.82 12.19 -5.06
C GLN A 344 -16.93 13.13 -4.23
N TYR A 345 -15.67 12.75 -4.03
CA TYR A 345 -14.66 13.68 -3.52
C TYR A 345 -14.43 14.81 -4.53
N ILE A 346 -14.05 16.00 -4.05
CA ILE A 346 -13.70 17.11 -4.98
C ILE A 346 -12.42 16.79 -5.73
N HIS A 347 -11.46 16.16 -5.06
CA HIS A 347 -10.15 15.74 -5.58
C HIS A 347 -9.96 14.22 -5.38
N PRO A 348 -10.69 13.37 -6.14
CA PRO A 348 -10.63 11.92 -5.98
C PRO A 348 -9.23 11.35 -6.22
N GLU A 349 -8.39 12.01 -7.01
CA GLU A 349 -7.01 11.59 -7.28
C GLU A 349 -6.14 11.54 -6.02
N ARG A 350 -6.49 12.29 -4.96
CA ARG A 350 -5.78 12.24 -3.67
C ARG A 350 -6.07 11.00 -2.84
N TYR A 351 -7.12 10.28 -3.20
CA TYR A 351 -7.55 9.06 -2.51
C TYR A 351 -7.08 7.78 -3.23
N GLY A 352 -6.49 7.91 -4.42
CA GLY A 352 -5.99 6.77 -5.20
C GLY A 352 -7.07 5.72 -5.43
N TRP A 353 -6.77 4.46 -5.06
CA TRP A 353 -7.73 3.36 -5.18
C TRP A 353 -8.96 3.54 -4.28
N TYR A 354 -8.81 4.23 -3.14
CA TYR A 354 -9.89 4.43 -2.19
C TYR A 354 -10.95 5.44 -2.69
N ALA A 355 -10.66 6.18 -3.76
CA ALA A 355 -11.67 6.93 -4.50
C ALA A 355 -12.73 6.03 -5.16
N HIS A 356 -12.44 4.73 -5.29
CA HIS A 356 -13.29 3.73 -5.94
C HIS A 356 -13.90 2.76 -4.92
N SER A 357 -13.83 3.10 -3.63
CA SER A 357 -14.33 2.23 -2.59
C SER A 357 -15.85 2.14 -2.57
N ALA A 358 -16.35 0.98 -2.15
CA ALA A 358 -17.77 0.72 -1.99
C ALA A 358 -18.00 -0.21 -0.80
N HIS A 359 -19.24 -0.27 -0.31
CA HIS A 359 -19.58 -1.20 0.77
C HIS A 359 -19.92 -2.58 0.20
N PHE A 360 -19.45 -3.67 0.85
CA PHE A 360 -19.69 -5.04 0.37
C PHE A 360 -21.17 -5.41 0.24
N LEU A 361 -22.06 -4.82 1.05
CA LEU A 361 -23.51 -5.00 0.96
C LEU A 361 -24.14 -4.56 -0.37
N GLU A 362 -23.45 -3.73 -1.16
CA GLU A 362 -23.89 -3.40 -2.51
C GLU A 362 -23.77 -4.59 -3.46
N TYR A 363 -22.83 -5.50 -3.19
CA TYR A 363 -22.47 -6.64 -4.05
C TYR A 363 -22.92 -7.98 -3.48
N CYS A 364 -23.60 -8.00 -2.33
CA CYS A 364 -24.23 -9.21 -1.83
C CYS A 364 -25.47 -9.58 -2.65
N ASN A 365 -25.69 -10.87 -2.86
CA ASN A 365 -26.98 -11.35 -3.34
C ASN A 365 -28.09 -10.98 -2.32
N GLN A 366 -29.35 -11.03 -2.74
CA GLN A 366 -30.46 -10.55 -1.92
C GLN A 366 -30.55 -11.27 -0.56
N SER A 367 -30.41 -12.60 -0.54
CA SER A 367 -30.50 -13.39 0.70
C SER A 367 -29.41 -13.02 1.70
N LEU A 368 -28.17 -12.87 1.22
CA LEU A 368 -27.04 -12.48 2.06
C LEU A 368 -27.25 -11.04 2.55
N LYS A 369 -27.60 -10.12 1.65
CA LYS A 369 -27.87 -8.72 2.01
C LYS A 369 -28.93 -8.59 3.10
N ASP A 370 -30.05 -9.30 2.97
CA ASP A 370 -31.14 -9.29 3.96
C ASP A 370 -30.67 -9.82 5.33
N SER A 371 -29.83 -10.87 5.35
CA SER A 371 -29.27 -11.39 6.60
C SER A 371 -28.29 -10.43 7.30
N LEU A 372 -27.61 -9.59 6.53
CA LEU A 372 -26.58 -8.68 7.04
C LEU A 372 -27.12 -7.30 7.38
N ILE A 373 -28.15 -6.81 6.68
CA ILE A 373 -28.64 -5.43 6.84
C ILE A 373 -29.22 -5.17 8.24
N ASP A 374 -29.82 -6.20 8.85
CA ASP A 374 -30.33 -6.15 10.22
C ASP A 374 -29.22 -6.03 11.28
N LYS A 375 -27.96 -6.32 10.89
CA LYS A 375 -26.77 -6.22 11.73
C LYS A 375 -26.04 -4.88 11.58
N ILE A 376 -26.53 -3.92 10.77
CA ILE A 376 -25.95 -2.57 10.72
C ILE A 376 -26.41 -1.75 11.93
N GLY A 377 -25.49 -1.53 12.87
CA GLY A 377 -25.76 -0.79 14.11
C GLY A 377 -24.81 -1.19 15.22
N VAL A 378 -24.99 -0.65 16.43
CA VAL A 378 -24.19 -1.02 17.60
C VAL A 378 -25.13 -1.57 18.68
N PRO A 379 -25.22 -2.90 18.85
CA PRO A 379 -26.15 -3.53 19.79
C PRO A 379 -26.02 -3.04 21.23
N ASP A 380 -24.79 -2.90 21.72
CA ASP A 380 -24.52 -2.49 23.11
C ASP A 380 -24.99 -1.06 23.42
N ARG A 381 -25.11 -0.22 22.39
CA ARG A 381 -25.66 1.14 22.49
C ARG A 381 -27.13 1.22 22.09
N ASN A 382 -27.73 0.08 21.70
CA ASN A 382 -29.07 0.00 21.11
C ASN A 382 -29.26 0.96 19.93
N VAL A 383 -28.21 1.11 19.11
CA VAL A 383 -28.23 1.99 17.93
C VAL A 383 -28.42 1.14 16.69
N LYS A 384 -29.41 1.51 15.88
CA LYS A 384 -29.58 0.98 14.51
C LYS A 384 -29.50 2.15 13.54
N ARG A 385 -28.68 1.99 12.50
CA ARG A 385 -28.64 2.98 11.43
C ARG A 385 -29.92 2.88 10.60
N THR A 386 -30.58 4.01 10.36
CA THR A 386 -31.83 4.07 9.57
C THR A 386 -31.73 4.98 8.35
N ALA A 387 -30.73 5.86 8.32
CA ALA A 387 -30.49 6.75 7.19
C ALA A 387 -30.02 5.99 5.95
N LYS A 388 -30.54 6.36 4.78
CA LYS A 388 -30.18 5.76 3.50
C LYS A 388 -29.00 6.49 2.83
N PRO A 389 -28.10 5.78 2.13
CA PRO A 389 -27.99 4.32 2.13
C PRO A 389 -27.61 3.78 3.51
N LEU A 390 -28.15 2.62 3.87
CA LEU A 390 -27.94 2.02 5.20
C LEU A 390 -26.47 1.67 5.44
N TRP A 391 -25.72 1.43 4.37
CA TRP A 391 -24.28 1.16 4.40
C TRP A 391 -23.41 2.43 4.40
N GLY A 392 -23.98 3.62 4.58
CA GLY A 392 -23.19 4.85 4.78
C GLY A 392 -22.52 5.40 3.52
N LYS A 393 -21.61 6.35 3.72
CA LYS A 393 -20.79 6.99 2.68
C LYS A 393 -19.52 7.57 3.30
N ALA A 394 -18.48 7.78 2.48
CA ALA A 394 -17.21 8.36 2.92
C ALA A 394 -16.92 9.76 2.31
N ASP A 395 -17.71 10.18 1.32
CA ASP A 395 -17.45 11.32 0.42
C ASP A 395 -18.32 12.55 0.73
N PHE A 396 -18.13 13.15 1.90
CA PHE A 396 -18.99 14.25 2.36
C PHE A 396 -18.71 15.62 1.72
N ASP A 397 -17.64 15.72 0.92
CA ASP A 397 -17.20 16.96 0.31
C ASP A 397 -18.30 17.67 -0.49
N GLN A 398 -18.41 18.98 -0.31
CA GLN A 398 -19.27 19.84 -1.12
C GLN A 398 -18.52 21.09 -1.56
N GLN A 399 -18.55 21.43 -2.85
CA GLN A 399 -17.81 22.57 -3.41
C GLN A 399 -18.15 23.88 -2.67
N GLY A 400 -17.12 24.60 -2.22
CA GLY A 400 -17.28 25.91 -1.57
C GLY A 400 -17.96 25.86 -0.19
N LYS A 401 -18.07 24.68 0.41
CA LYS A 401 -18.63 24.45 1.75
C LYS A 401 -17.60 23.86 2.70
N LEU A 402 -17.83 23.99 4.00
CA LEU A 402 -16.92 23.44 5.02
C LEU A 402 -17.02 21.90 5.15
N VAL A 403 -18.20 21.32 4.93
CA VAL A 403 -18.44 19.87 5.09
C VAL A 403 -17.56 19.04 4.16
N GLY A 404 -16.84 18.06 4.73
CA GLY A 404 -15.91 17.20 3.99
C GLY A 404 -14.56 17.03 4.68
N ASN A 405 -13.61 16.50 3.91
CA ASN A 405 -12.24 16.22 4.29
C ASN A 405 -11.31 17.39 3.96
N TRP A 406 -10.30 17.59 4.82
CA TRP A 406 -9.34 18.67 4.71
C TRP A 406 -7.94 18.18 5.09
N PHE A 407 -6.99 18.40 4.20
CA PHE A 407 -5.58 18.07 4.36
C PHE A 407 -4.80 19.31 4.80
N LEU A 408 -3.84 19.19 5.71
CA LEU A 408 -2.95 20.31 6.04
C LEU A 408 -2.20 20.77 4.78
N GLN A 409 -2.00 22.07 4.59
CA GLN A 409 -1.44 22.63 3.35
C GLN A 409 -0.04 22.09 2.98
N ASP A 410 0.75 21.64 3.96
CA ASP A 410 2.09 21.06 3.78
C ASP A 410 2.10 19.52 3.84
N ILE A 411 0.98 18.88 3.52
CA ILE A 411 0.91 17.43 3.43
C ILE A 411 1.78 16.91 2.27
N ASN A 412 2.35 15.72 2.46
CA ASN A 412 3.02 15.02 1.37
C ASN A 412 2.00 14.61 0.29
N LEU A 413 2.18 15.12 -0.92
CA LEU A 413 1.26 14.85 -2.04
C LEU A 413 1.46 13.46 -2.64
N ASN A 414 2.59 12.79 -2.38
CA ASN A 414 2.83 11.42 -2.87
C ASN A 414 1.97 10.43 -2.09
N ASP A 415 1.87 10.56 -0.77
CA ASP A 415 1.04 9.69 0.06
C ASP A 415 0.27 10.51 1.10
N PRO A 416 -0.74 11.27 0.66
CA PRO A 416 -1.48 12.16 1.56
C PRO A 416 -2.30 11.40 2.59
N LEU A 417 -2.65 10.13 2.34
CA LEU A 417 -3.47 9.34 3.25
C LEU A 417 -2.66 8.75 4.42
N ALA A 418 -1.37 8.48 4.25
CA ALA A 418 -0.51 8.00 5.33
C ALA A 418 -0.22 9.06 6.40
N GLU A 419 -0.36 10.36 6.10
CA GLU A 419 -0.12 11.45 7.05
C GLU A 419 -1.40 11.84 7.84
N TRP A 420 -2.10 10.88 8.42
CA TRP A 420 -3.38 11.12 9.11
C TRP A 420 -3.32 12.16 10.23
N THR A 421 -2.16 12.38 10.85
CA THR A 421 -1.98 13.46 11.84
C THR A 421 -2.19 14.87 11.26
N LYS A 422 -2.11 15.02 9.94
CA LYS A 422 -2.35 16.25 9.19
C LYS A 422 -3.77 16.34 8.61
N HIS A 423 -4.67 15.45 8.98
CA HIS A 423 -6.05 15.46 8.51
C HIS A 423 -6.99 16.20 9.46
N LEU A 424 -8.08 16.71 8.90
CA LEU A 424 -9.21 17.30 9.61
C LEU A 424 -10.49 17.03 8.82
N SER A 425 -11.56 16.57 9.47
CA SER A 425 -12.85 16.39 8.79
C SER A 425 -14.00 17.05 9.54
N PHE A 426 -14.96 17.57 8.77
CA PHE A 426 -16.25 18.09 9.25
C PHE A 426 -17.36 17.30 8.57
N VAL A 427 -17.91 16.32 9.27
CA VAL A 427 -18.84 15.34 8.71
C VAL A 427 -19.96 15.04 9.70
N TYR A 428 -20.75 14.00 9.44
CA TYR A 428 -21.84 13.58 10.32
C TYR A 428 -21.54 12.21 10.90
N ASP A 429 -22.20 11.90 12.00
CA ASP A 429 -22.02 10.61 12.64
C ASP A 429 -22.43 9.43 11.75
N VAL A 430 -21.66 8.36 11.88
CA VAL A 430 -21.75 7.17 11.04
C VAL A 430 -23.00 6.33 11.36
N TRP A 431 -23.55 6.40 12.57
CA TRP A 431 -24.69 5.58 12.99
C TRP A 431 -26.01 6.34 12.87
N ASP A 432 -26.04 7.57 13.39
CA ASP A 432 -27.14 8.51 13.25
C ASP A 432 -26.61 9.80 12.61
N PRO A 433 -26.88 10.12 11.34
CA PRO A 433 -26.23 11.27 10.68
C PRO A 433 -26.82 12.63 11.09
N GLN A 434 -27.26 12.79 12.34
CA GLN A 434 -27.69 14.07 12.92
C GLN A 434 -26.55 14.81 13.63
N PRO A 435 -25.75 14.20 14.51
CA PRO A 435 -24.64 14.89 15.15
C PRO A 435 -23.54 15.23 14.14
N ILE A 436 -23.12 16.49 14.17
CA ILE A 436 -21.94 16.97 13.45
C ILE A 436 -20.71 16.48 14.21
N ARG A 437 -19.84 15.80 13.47
CA ARG A 437 -18.56 15.29 13.92
C ARG A 437 -17.43 16.14 13.37
N VAL A 438 -16.45 16.39 14.23
CA VAL A 438 -15.18 16.99 13.82
C VAL A 438 -14.06 16.05 14.24
N ALA A 439 -13.39 15.46 13.27
CA ALA A 439 -12.30 14.53 13.54
C ALA A 439 -10.96 15.25 13.35
N VAL A 440 -10.13 15.27 14.39
CA VAL A 440 -8.86 15.99 14.41
C VAL A 440 -7.70 15.00 14.42
N GLY A 441 -6.81 15.08 13.43
CA GLY A 441 -5.67 14.16 13.29
C GLY A 441 -4.53 14.41 14.27
N GLY A 442 -4.10 15.65 14.47
CA GLY A 442 -2.99 15.97 15.40
C GLY A 442 -2.21 17.25 15.17
N SER A 443 -2.44 17.98 14.08
CA SER A 443 -1.71 19.22 13.76
C SER A 443 -2.22 20.50 14.46
N LEU A 444 -3.25 20.39 15.31
CA LEU A 444 -3.84 21.51 16.06
C LEU A 444 -3.44 21.45 17.53
N SER A 445 -3.50 22.58 18.24
CA SER A 445 -3.22 22.69 19.68
C SER A 445 -4.35 22.17 20.59
N ILE A 446 -5.05 21.12 20.14
CA ILE A 446 -6.11 20.39 20.84
C ILE A 446 -5.92 18.89 20.62
N PRO A 447 -6.44 18.01 21.50
CA PRO A 447 -6.29 16.56 21.35
C PRO A 447 -6.73 16.01 19.98
N ALA A 448 -5.98 15.02 19.50
CA ALA A 448 -6.28 14.26 18.28
C ALA A 448 -7.36 13.21 18.55
N ILE A 449 -8.63 13.61 18.50
CA ILE A 449 -9.77 12.73 18.77
C ILE A 449 -10.95 13.05 17.86
N LEU A 450 -11.97 12.20 17.94
CA LEU A 450 -13.29 12.51 17.42
C LEU A 450 -14.02 13.45 18.39
N TYR A 451 -14.47 14.59 17.89
CA TYR A 451 -15.32 15.53 18.61
C TYR A 451 -16.74 15.52 18.09
N GLN A 452 -17.68 15.91 18.95
CA GLN A 452 -19.00 16.37 18.54
C GLN A 452 -19.14 17.89 18.71
N VAL A 453 -19.91 18.51 17.83
CA VAL A 453 -20.24 19.93 17.95
C VAL A 453 -21.31 20.14 19.01
N TYR A 454 -20.96 20.88 20.07
CA TYR A 454 -21.91 21.27 21.09
C TYR A 454 -22.99 22.20 20.51
N GLY A 455 -24.25 21.85 20.72
CA GLY A 455 -25.40 22.55 20.14
C GLY A 455 -25.68 22.22 18.66
N ASN A 456 -24.87 21.35 18.04
CA ASN A 456 -25.03 20.86 16.68
C ASN A 456 -25.19 21.96 15.61
N THR A 457 -24.45 23.07 15.75
CA THR A 457 -24.59 24.25 14.89
C THR A 457 -23.31 25.10 14.88
N PRO A 458 -23.02 25.83 13.78
CA PRO A 458 -23.69 25.79 12.48
C PRO A 458 -23.40 24.50 11.71
N ASP A 459 -24.31 24.09 10.82
CA ASP A 459 -24.07 22.95 9.94
C ASP A 459 -22.89 23.25 8.99
N PRO A 460 -21.83 22.42 8.92
CA PRO A 460 -20.71 22.65 8.02
C PRO A 460 -21.11 22.66 6.54
N ALA A 461 -22.25 22.09 6.15
CA ALA A 461 -22.79 22.21 4.79
C ALA A 461 -23.36 23.61 4.48
N ASP A 462 -23.68 24.40 5.51
CA ASP A 462 -24.14 25.78 5.37
C ASP A 462 -23.01 26.81 5.45
N VAL A 463 -21.88 26.43 6.06
CA VAL A 463 -20.69 27.29 6.15
C VAL A 463 -20.03 27.47 4.79
N SER A 464 -19.76 28.72 4.41
CA SER A 464 -19.10 29.10 3.15
C SER A 464 -18.24 30.35 3.35
N LEU A 465 -17.63 30.87 2.29
CA LEU A 465 -16.90 32.15 2.31
C LEU A 465 -17.71 33.31 2.92
N LYS A 466 -19.03 33.34 2.71
CA LYS A 466 -19.90 34.41 3.23
C LYS A 466 -20.10 34.34 4.74
N SER A 467 -19.83 33.19 5.35
CA SER A 467 -19.97 32.99 6.80
C SER A 467 -18.91 33.74 7.59
N GLY A 468 -17.76 34.04 6.97
CA GLY A 468 -16.60 34.61 7.66
C GLY A 468 -16.08 33.63 8.74
N LYS A 469 -15.71 34.18 9.90
CA LYS A 469 -15.23 33.40 11.04
C LYS A 469 -16.37 32.66 11.72
N VAL A 470 -16.21 31.35 11.84
CA VAL A 470 -17.13 30.42 12.51
C VAL A 470 -16.45 29.83 13.74
N VAL A 471 -17.17 29.78 14.85
CA VAL A 471 -16.69 29.18 16.11
C VAL A 471 -17.48 27.92 16.39
N TYR A 472 -16.78 26.79 16.43
CA TYR A 472 -17.33 25.53 16.91
C TYR A 472 -16.88 25.29 18.35
N LYS A 473 -17.86 25.12 19.24
CA LYS A 473 -17.61 24.56 20.57
C LYS A 473 -17.64 23.04 20.45
N LEU A 474 -16.52 22.41 20.77
CA LEU A 474 -16.34 20.98 20.63
C LEU A 474 -16.35 20.33 22.01
N GLN A 475 -16.87 19.12 22.07
CA GLN A 475 -16.71 18.24 23.23
C GLN A 475 -16.43 16.82 22.76
N GLY A 476 -15.88 15.99 23.64
CA GLY A 476 -15.84 14.55 23.39
C GLY A 476 -17.24 13.99 23.12
N THR A 477 -17.28 12.81 22.52
CA THR A 477 -18.51 12.15 22.09
C THR A 477 -19.30 11.57 23.27
N GLU A 478 -20.52 12.06 23.45
CA GLU A 478 -21.43 11.70 24.56
C GLU A 478 -21.72 10.21 24.62
N GLU A 479 -21.88 9.55 23.46
CA GLU A 479 -22.14 8.12 23.35
C GLU A 479 -21.00 7.20 23.83
N TYR A 480 -19.79 7.74 23.96
CA TYR A 480 -18.66 7.03 24.58
C TYR A 480 -18.43 7.51 26.03
N GLY A 481 -19.36 8.28 26.59
CA GLY A 481 -19.29 8.80 27.95
C GLY A 481 -18.27 9.92 28.15
N GLU A 482 -17.61 10.38 27.08
CA GLU A 482 -16.54 11.37 27.17
C GLU A 482 -17.09 12.77 26.90
N THR A 483 -17.55 13.46 27.94
CA THR A 483 -18.01 14.85 27.82
C THR A 483 -17.09 15.85 28.52
N SER A 484 -16.02 15.36 29.16
CA SER A 484 -15.10 16.16 29.96
C SER A 484 -14.12 16.92 29.09
N ILE A 485 -13.73 16.33 27.94
CA ILE A 485 -12.87 17.00 26.97
C ILE A 485 -13.66 18.12 26.29
N LYS A 486 -13.18 19.36 26.43
CA LYS A 486 -13.73 20.56 25.78
C LYS A 486 -12.65 21.23 24.94
N ALA A 487 -13.03 21.65 23.74
CA ALA A 487 -12.18 22.43 22.85
C ALA A 487 -13.00 23.48 22.10
N THR A 488 -12.35 24.49 21.55
CA THR A 488 -12.94 25.47 20.64
C THR A 488 -12.17 25.44 19.34
N LEU A 489 -12.88 25.36 18.22
CA LEU A 489 -12.29 25.44 16.89
C LEU A 489 -12.77 26.73 16.23
N LEU A 490 -11.83 27.61 15.89
CA LEU A 490 -12.09 28.78 15.06
C LEU A 490 -11.75 28.41 13.61
N VAL A 491 -12.72 28.58 12.71
CA VAL A 491 -12.59 28.20 11.30
C VAL A 491 -13.03 29.37 10.42
N GLU A 492 -12.33 29.61 9.33
CA GLU A 492 -12.70 30.59 8.32
C GLU A 492 -12.40 30.01 6.93
N MET A 493 -13.41 29.94 6.06
CA MET A 493 -13.21 29.66 4.64
C MET A 493 -12.50 30.88 4.03
N ILE A 494 -11.31 30.68 3.45
CA ILE A 494 -10.49 31.75 2.85
C ILE A 494 -10.73 31.82 1.33
N ASP A 495 -10.92 30.65 0.72
CA ASP A 495 -11.47 30.47 -0.63
C ASP A 495 -12.36 29.21 -0.65
N ASN A 496 -12.71 28.70 -1.83
CA ASN A 496 -13.60 27.54 -1.96
C ASN A 496 -13.00 26.21 -1.47
N GLU A 497 -11.67 26.12 -1.39
CA GLU A 497 -10.91 24.88 -1.14
C GLU A 497 -9.77 25.08 -0.13
N THR A 498 -9.70 26.25 0.52
CA THR A 498 -8.76 26.57 1.60
C THR A 498 -9.51 27.08 2.83
N ILE A 499 -9.20 26.49 3.99
CA ILE A 499 -9.66 26.97 5.30
C ILE A 499 -8.49 27.38 6.18
N LYS A 500 -8.73 28.38 7.03
CA LYS A 500 -7.87 28.74 8.15
C LYS A 500 -8.50 28.22 9.44
N VAL A 501 -7.72 27.50 10.24
CA VAL A 501 -8.21 26.78 11.43
C VAL A 501 -7.28 26.97 12.62
N GLU A 502 -7.83 27.17 13.81
CA GLU A 502 -7.08 27.14 15.06
C GLU A 502 -7.90 26.47 16.18
N GLY A 503 -7.27 25.53 16.88
CA GLY A 503 -7.83 24.85 18.03
C GLY A 503 -7.37 25.48 19.35
N PHE A 504 -8.30 25.65 20.28
CA PHE A 504 -8.06 26.16 21.63
C PHE A 504 -8.58 25.17 22.67
N ASN A 505 -7.82 24.95 23.74
CA ASN A 505 -8.28 24.12 24.86
C ASN A 505 -9.42 24.81 25.62
N GLY A 506 -10.46 24.06 25.96
CA GLY A 506 -11.67 24.56 26.62
C GLY A 506 -12.64 25.30 25.69
N TRP A 507 -13.73 25.80 26.26
CA TRP A 507 -14.72 26.63 25.55
C TRP A 507 -14.39 28.11 25.70
N VAL A 508 -13.73 28.67 24.69
CA VAL A 508 -13.29 30.06 24.62
C VAL A 508 -14.41 30.90 23.99
N SER A 509 -14.80 32.00 24.65
CA SER A 509 -15.96 32.79 24.22
C SER A 509 -15.70 33.66 22.98
N ASN A 510 -14.48 34.14 22.78
CA ASN A 510 -14.11 35.05 21.68
C ASN A 510 -12.72 34.72 21.13
N PRO A 511 -12.52 33.52 20.54
CA PRO A 511 -11.23 33.17 19.97
C PRO A 511 -10.90 34.08 18.78
N THR A 512 -9.62 34.41 18.63
CA THR A 512 -9.07 35.10 17.46
C THR A 512 -7.88 34.34 16.94
N PHE A 513 -7.73 34.26 15.62
CA PHE A 513 -6.55 33.64 15.04
C PHE A 513 -5.26 34.29 15.55
N THR A 514 -4.31 33.44 15.90
CA THR A 514 -2.95 33.79 16.27
C THR A 514 -1.98 33.31 15.17
N GLU A 515 -0.69 33.38 15.45
CA GLU A 515 0.36 32.77 14.63
C GLU A 515 0.30 31.24 14.60
N ASN A 516 -0.45 30.61 15.52
CA ASN A 516 -0.62 29.15 15.56
C ASN A 516 -1.68 28.62 14.59
N ALA A 517 -2.45 29.52 13.96
CA ALA A 517 -3.45 29.14 12.98
C ALA A 517 -2.82 28.35 11.82
N LYS A 518 -3.50 27.28 11.42
CA LYS A 518 -3.10 26.39 10.34
C LYS A 518 -3.99 26.62 9.13
N TYR A 519 -3.46 26.29 7.95
CA TYR A 519 -4.21 26.28 6.71
C TYR A 519 -4.39 24.85 6.25
N TYR A 520 -5.62 24.48 5.93
CA TYR A 520 -5.94 23.21 5.32
C TYR A 520 -6.52 23.45 3.94
N ILE A 521 -6.25 22.50 3.05
CA ILE A 521 -6.68 22.47 1.66
C ILE A 521 -7.54 21.22 1.42
N ARG A 522 -8.37 21.25 0.38
CA ARG A 522 -8.95 20.04 -0.20
C ARG A 522 -8.05 19.43 -1.21
#